data_AF-A0A932TWM8-F1
#
_entry.id   AF-A0A932TWM8-F1
#
_cell.length_a   1.000
_cell.length_b   1.000
_cell.length_c   1.000
_cell.angle_alpha   90.00
_cell.angle_beta   90.00
_cell.angle_gamma   90.00
#
_symmetry.space_group_name_H-M   'P 1'
#
loop_
_entity.id
_entity.type
_entity.pdbx_description
1 polymer ?
#
loop_
_entity_poly.entity_id
_entity_poly.type
_entity_poly.pdbx_seq_one_letter_code
_entity_poly.pdbx_strand_id
1 'polypeptide(L)' 'MTHAELRELLPAYALDALEAGEVSLVETHLSACAECRRDLREFQEVAAHLAHA' A
#
# COMPACT_ATOMS: atom_id res chain seq x y z
N MET A 1 -1.91 -9.97 -11.37
CA MET A 1 -2.23 -8.55 -11.15
C MET A 1 -1.23 -7.70 -11.90
N THR A 2 -1.70 -6.58 -12.43
CA THR A 2 -0.89 -5.55 -13.08
C THR A 2 -0.32 -4.59 -12.03
N HIS A 3 0.70 -3.81 -12.41
CA HIS A 3 1.24 -2.76 -11.55
C HIS A 3 0.18 -1.72 -11.16
N ALA A 4 -0.74 -1.36 -12.08
CA ALA A 4 -1.81 -0.41 -11.80
C ALA A 4 -2.79 -0.95 -10.74
N GLU A 5 -3.23 -2.20 -10.88
CA GLU A 5 -4.12 -2.84 -9.90
C GLU A 5 -3.45 -2.95 -8.52
N LEU A 6 -2.15 -3.24 -8.46
CA LEU A 6 -1.41 -3.30 -7.19
C LEU A 6 -1.26 -1.93 -6.54
N ARG A 7 -1.13 -0.87 -7.34
CA ARG A 7 -1.05 0.51 -6.85
C ARG A 7 -2.37 0.97 -6.23
N GLU A 8 -3.50 0.53 -6.78
CA GLU A 8 -4.83 0.80 -6.23
C GLU A 8 -5.07 0.16 -4.85
N LEU A 9 -4.34 -0.91 -4.52
CA LEU A 9 -4.40 -1.56 -3.20
C LEU A 9 -3.58 -0.85 -2.12
N LEU A 10 -2.66 0.05 -2.48
CA LEU A 10 -1.75 0.70 -1.52
C LEU A 10 -2.45 1.52 -0.42
N PRO A 11 -3.54 2.28 -0.69
CA PRO A 11 -4.24 2.98 0.38
C PRO A 11 -4.85 2.04 1.41
N ALA A 12 -5.44 0.92 0.97
CA ALA A 12 -6.00 -0.09 1.87
C ALA A 12 -4.89 -0.85 2.62
N TYR A 13 -3.77 -1.14 1.97
CA TYR A 13 -2.58 -1.69 2.62
C TYR A 13 -2.04 -0.76 3.72
N ALA A 14 -1.99 0.56 3.46
CA ALA A 14 -1.53 1.55 4.43
C ALA A 14 -2.42 1.63 5.68
N LEU A 15 -3.69 1.23 5.56
CA LEU A 15 -4.69 1.19 6.63
C LEU A 15 -4.83 -0.20 7.27
N ASP A 16 -3.97 -1.16 6.92
CA ASP A 16 -4.06 -2.57 7.35
C ASP A 16 -5.44 -3.20 7.07
N ALA A 17 -6.03 -2.81 5.93
CA ALA A 17 -7.41 -3.14 5.54
C ALA A 17 -7.52 -4.13 4.38
N LEU A 18 -6.43 -4.86 4.08
CA LEU A 18 -6.39 -5.88 3.03
C LEU A 18 -6.51 -7.29 3.59
N GLU A 19 -7.01 -8.21 2.77
CA GLU A 19 -6.98 -9.62 3.12
C GLU A 19 -5.56 -10.20 2.96
N ALA A 20 -5.24 -11.28 3.69
CA ALA A 20 -3.90 -11.87 3.72
C ALA A 20 -3.35 -12.23 2.32
N GLY A 21 -4.23 -12.62 1.38
CA GLY A 21 -3.84 -12.88 -0.01
C GLY A 21 -3.38 -11.64 -0.75
N GLU A 22 -4.07 -10.50 -0.54
CA GLU A 22 -3.75 -9.22 -1.17
C GLU A 22 -2.50 -8.60 -0.55
N VAL A 23 -2.32 -8.72 0.76
CA VAL A 23 -1.10 -8.31 1.49
C VAL A 23 0.13 -8.95 0.85
N SER A 24 0.12 -10.27 0.64
CA SER A 24 1.27 -10.97 0.07
C SER A 24 1.61 -10.51 -1.36
N LEU A 25 0.58 -10.21 -2.16
CA LEU A 25 0.76 -9.69 -3.52
C LEU A 25 1.37 -8.28 -3.52
N VAL A 26 0.89 -7.40 -2.64
CA VAL A 26 1.41 -6.05 -2.46
C VAL A 26 2.86 -6.09 -1.96
N GLU A 27 3.17 -6.90 -0.96
CA GLU A 27 4.55 -7.04 -0.43
C GLU A 27 5.53 -7.54 -1.49
N THR A 28 5.14 -8.55 -2.25
CA THR A 28 5.94 -9.07 -3.37
C THR A 28 6.24 -7.96 -4.37
N HIS A 29 5.24 -7.13 -4.70
CA HIS A 29 5.42 -6.01 -5.61
C HIS A 29 6.30 -4.90 -5.04
N LEU A 30 6.08 -4.54 -3.77
CA LEU A 30 6.85 -3.52 -3.06
C LEU A 30 8.33 -3.89 -2.96
N SER A 31 8.69 -5.17 -2.98
CA SER A 31 10.10 -5.59 -3.05
C SER A 31 10.79 -5.14 -4.34
N ALA A 32 10.05 -5.12 -5.47
CA ALA A 32 10.60 -4.86 -6.80
C ALA A 32 10.35 -3.42 -7.31
N CYS A 33 9.37 -2.69 -6.78
CA CYS A 33 8.98 -1.39 -7.31
C CYS A 33 9.27 -0.22 -6.35
N ALA A 34 10.25 0.62 -6.72
CA ALA A 34 10.60 1.80 -5.92
C ALA A 34 9.53 2.90 -5.94
N GLU A 35 8.77 3.03 -7.03
CA GLU A 35 7.66 3.99 -7.16
C GLU A 35 6.53 3.66 -6.18
N CYS A 36 6.03 2.43 -6.17
CA CYS A 36 4.99 2.00 -5.23
C CYS A 36 5.44 2.11 -3.77
N ARG A 37 6.73 1.90 -3.46
CA ARG A 37 7.26 2.15 -2.11
C ARG A 37 7.21 3.63 -1.73
N ARG A 38 7.37 4.56 -2.68
CA ARG A 38 7.23 5.99 -2.43
C ARG A 38 5.77 6.35 -2.19
N ASP A 39 4.88 5.92 -3.07
CA ASP A 39 3.46 6.19 -2.97
C ASP A 39 2.88 5.62 -1.67
N LEU A 40 3.31 4.42 -1.26
CA LEU A 40 2.92 3.84 0.02
C LEU A 40 3.31 4.74 1.21
N ARG A 41 4.50 5.35 1.20
CA ARG A 41 4.91 6.26 2.28
C ARG A 41 3.99 7.47 2.36
N GLU A 42 3.61 8.05 1.22
CA GLU A 42 2.68 9.18 1.17
C GLU A 42 1.31 8.80 1.76
N PHE A 43 0.80 7.60 1.45
CA PHE A 43 -0.44 7.11 2.07
C PHE A 43 -0.29 6.86 3.58
N GLN A 44 0.84 6.31 4.03
CA GLN A 44 1.11 6.08 5.46
C GLN A 44 1.19 7.39 6.25
N GLU A 45 1.76 8.46 5.67
CA GLU A 45 1.77 9.79 6.27
C GLU A 45 0.34 10.33 6.47
N VAL A 46 -0.51 10.22 5.45
CA VAL A 46 -1.94 10.61 5.56
C VAL A 46 -2.68 9.75 6.58
N ALA A 47 -2.47 8.43 6.58
CA ALA A 47 -3.07 7.51 7.53
C ALA A 47 -2.68 7.85 8.99
N ALA A 48 -1.41 8.20 9.23
CA ALA A 48 -0.94 8.64 10.53
C ALA A 48 -1.63 9.94 10.99
N HIS A 49 -1.85 10.90 10.08
CA HIS A 49 -2.62 12.10 10.41
C HIS A 49 -4.09 11.80 10.77
N LEU A 50 -4.72 10.86 10.06
CA LEU A 50 -6.11 10.45 10.34
C LEU A 50 -6.25 9.70 11.69
N ALA A 51 -5.24 8.92 12.09
CA ALA A 51 -5.25 8.20 13.37
C ALA A 51 -5.17 9.12 14.62
N HIS A 52 -4.79 10.38 14.43
CA HIS A 52 -4.64 11.39 15.49
C HIS A 52 -5.68 12.52 15.42
N ALA A 53 -6.64 12.45 14.49
CA ALA A 53 -7.74 13.39 14.35
C ALA A 53 -8.91 13.04 15.28
#